data_AF-A0A843LSB5-F1
#
_entry.id   AF-A0A843LSB5-F1
#
_cell.length_a   1.000
_cell.length_b   1.000
_cell.length_c   1.000
_cell.angle_alpha   90.00
_cell.angle_beta   90.00
_cell.angle_gamma   90.00
#
_symmetry.space_group_name_H-M   'P 1'
#
loop_
_entity.id
_entity.type
_entity.pdbx_description
1 polymer ?
#
loop_
_entity_poly.entity_id
_entity_poly.type
_entity_poly.pdbx_seq_one_letter_code
_entity_poly.pdbx_strand_id
1 'polypeptide(L)'
;MEIPTPAELRAKRIQMGLKQADVARMAGISQSMVARIEAGSVDPRVSTLAKIVNVLQAAEKSAVTAADVMHSPVFSVTPEDPVSRAIEIMGKKGISQLPVLENGVPIGCISESAITNAMEEGGLHQKCPRVVRDYMEPGFPTVPPTTPIDTVVHLLRHSHAVIVIEKGKVQGVITRHDLISLITQVF
;
A
#
# COMPACT_ATOMS: atom_id res chain seq x y z
N MET A 1 21.75 16.55 -2.04
CA MET A 1 21.22 16.47 -0.66
C MET A 1 21.11 17.88 -0.15
N GLU A 2 19.90 18.40 0.01
CA GLU A 2 19.69 19.60 0.84
C GLU A 2 20.03 19.28 2.29
N ILE A 3 20.72 20.22 2.95
CA ILE A 3 21.11 20.09 4.35
C ILE A 3 19.98 20.71 5.18
N PRO A 4 19.24 19.92 5.98
CA PRO A 4 18.13 20.44 6.75
C PRO A 4 18.62 21.35 7.87
N THR A 5 17.87 22.42 8.12
CA THR A 5 18.09 23.36 9.22
C THR A 5 17.77 22.72 10.58
N PRO A 6 18.33 23.25 11.69
CA PRO A 6 17.96 22.84 13.05
C PRO A 6 16.45 22.82 13.32
N ALA A 7 15.73 23.82 12.81
CA ALA A 7 14.29 23.95 13.00
C ALA A 7 13.52 22.84 12.27
N GLU A 8 13.92 22.50 11.04
CA GLU A 8 13.31 21.42 10.27
C GLU A 8 13.52 20.06 10.92
N LEU A 9 14.72 19.77 11.42
CA LEU A 9 15.01 18.54 12.16
C LEU A 9 14.11 18.39 13.39
N ARG A 10 13.96 19.47 14.16
CA ARG A 10 13.10 19.51 15.35
C ARG A 10 11.63 19.31 14.98
N ALA A 11 11.14 20.03 13.97
CA ALA A 11 9.76 19.94 13.51
C ALA A 11 9.43 18.50 13.06
N LYS A 12 10.29 17.92 12.23
CA LYS A 12 10.14 16.55 11.71
C LYS A 12 10.15 15.52 12.83
N ARG A 13 11.05 15.65 13.81
CA ARG A 13 11.05 14.77 14.99
C ARG A 13 9.74 14.82 15.76
N ILE A 14 9.21 16.02 16.01
CA ILE A 14 7.94 16.21 16.73
C ILE A 14 6.77 15.65 15.93
N GLN A 15 6.74 15.85 14.62
CA GLN A 15 5.72 15.27 13.73
C GLN A 15 5.70 13.74 13.81
N MET A 16 6.86 13.10 13.94
CA MET A 16 6.98 11.65 14.14
C MET A 16 6.70 11.19 15.58
N GLY A 17 6.32 12.10 16.50
CA GLY A 17 6.05 11.78 17.90
C GLY A 17 7.27 11.36 18.72
N LEU A 18 8.49 11.55 18.19
CA LEU A 18 9.72 11.08 18.82
C LEU A 18 10.27 12.08 19.84
N LYS A 19 10.79 11.59 20.97
CA LYS A 19 11.58 12.43 21.89
C LYS A 19 13.02 12.53 21.37
N GLN A 20 13.75 13.55 21.81
CA GLN A 20 15.18 13.69 21.48
C GLN A 20 16.00 12.46 21.91
N ALA A 21 15.60 11.82 23.03
CA ALA A 21 16.22 10.60 23.52
C ALA A 21 16.02 9.40 22.56
N ASP A 22 14.87 9.32 21.90
CA ASP A 22 14.58 8.24 20.94
C ASP A 22 15.48 8.35 19.72
N VAL A 23 15.55 9.55 19.14
CA VAL A 23 16.44 9.83 17.99
C VAL A 23 17.90 9.58 18.36
N ALA A 24 18.33 10.04 19.52
CA ALA A 24 19.70 9.86 19.99
C ALA A 24 20.08 8.37 20.10
N ARG A 25 19.22 7.57 20.72
CA ARG A 25 19.39 6.12 20.86
C ARG A 25 19.46 5.43 19.50
N MET A 26 18.53 5.74 18.59
CA MET A 26 18.47 5.13 17.25
C MET A 26 19.65 5.55 16.36
N ALA A 27 20.13 6.78 16.49
CA ALA A 27 21.26 7.31 15.74
C ALA A 27 22.62 6.92 16.34
N GLY A 28 22.65 6.34 17.55
CA GLY A 28 23.88 6.02 18.27
C GLY A 28 24.69 7.26 18.64
N ILE A 29 24.02 8.32 19.10
CA ILE A 29 24.63 9.58 19.58
C ILE A 29 24.01 10.01 20.92
N SER A 30 24.59 11.00 21.59
CA SER A 30 24.05 11.48 22.88
C SER A 30 22.82 12.37 22.69
N GLN A 31 21.86 12.31 23.63
CA GLN A 31 20.67 13.18 23.62
C GLN A 31 21.04 14.65 23.76
N SER A 32 22.09 14.98 24.52
CA SER A 32 22.65 16.34 24.60
C SER A 32 23.13 16.83 23.23
N MET A 33 23.69 15.95 22.38
CA MET A 33 24.10 16.34 21.03
C MET A 33 22.89 16.66 20.15
N VAL A 34 21.84 15.83 20.18
CA VAL A 34 20.59 16.09 19.45
C VAL A 34 19.97 17.43 19.88
N ALA A 35 19.88 17.68 21.19
CA ALA A 35 19.31 18.91 21.74
C ALA A 35 20.10 20.16 21.30
N ARG A 36 21.44 20.12 21.34
CA ARG A 36 22.28 21.24 20.92
C ARG A 36 22.20 21.52 19.43
N ILE A 37 22.06 20.48 18.60
CA ILE A 37 21.87 20.60 17.15
C ILE A 37 20.51 21.26 16.87
N GLU A 38 19.42 20.76 17.45
CA GLU A 38 18.06 21.33 17.25
C GLU A 38 17.95 22.79 17.74
N ALA A 39 18.74 23.17 18.75
CA ALA A 39 18.82 24.54 19.24
C ALA A 39 19.71 25.45 18.37
N GLY A 40 20.41 24.92 17.37
CA GLY A 40 21.36 25.68 16.54
C GLY A 40 22.64 26.10 17.26
N SER A 41 22.89 25.54 18.45
CA SER A 41 24.04 25.91 19.31
C SER A 41 25.35 25.20 18.96
N VAL A 42 25.28 24.17 18.09
CA VAL A 42 26.44 23.42 17.61
C VAL A 42 26.26 23.14 16.12
N ASP A 43 27.34 23.30 15.36
CA ASP A 43 27.45 22.81 13.99
C ASP A 43 27.89 21.33 13.97
N PRO A 44 27.01 20.40 13.59
CA PRO A 44 27.36 18.98 13.58
C PRO A 44 28.24 18.61 12.39
N ARG A 45 29.12 17.62 12.58
CA ARG A 45 29.74 16.93 11.45
C ARG A 45 28.65 16.35 10.54
N VAL A 46 28.90 16.37 9.23
CA VAL A 46 28.00 15.80 8.22
C VAL A 46 27.59 14.36 8.56
N SER A 47 28.51 13.54 9.08
CA SER A 47 28.22 12.17 9.50
C SER A 47 27.24 12.06 10.68
N THR A 48 27.28 13.01 11.62
CA THR A 48 26.33 13.09 12.74
C THR A 48 24.96 13.52 12.25
N LEU A 49 24.91 14.54 11.38
CA LEU A 49 23.67 15.01 10.78
C LEU A 49 23.00 13.91 9.96
N ALA A 50 23.76 13.20 9.12
CA ALA A 50 23.26 12.09 8.32
C ALA A 50 22.60 10.98 9.17
N LYS A 51 23.18 10.65 10.34
CA LYS A 51 22.59 9.67 11.27
C LYS A 51 21.21 10.11 11.77
N ILE A 52 21.05 11.39 12.14
CA ILE A 52 19.77 11.95 12.60
C ILE A 52 18.75 11.92 11.45
N VAL A 53 19.14 12.39 10.27
CA VAL A 53 18.28 12.44 9.08
C VAL A 53 17.77 11.04 8.73
N ASN A 54 18.65 10.02 8.72
CA ASN A 54 18.28 8.65 8.41
C ASN A 54 17.24 8.09 9.41
N VAL A 55 17.38 8.38 10.70
CA VAL A 55 16.41 7.97 11.73
C VAL A 55 15.05 8.62 11.49
N LEU A 56 15.02 9.93 11.21
CA LEU A 56 13.79 10.67 10.96
C LEU A 56 13.10 10.22 9.66
N GLN A 57 13.86 9.93 8.61
CA GLN A 57 13.34 9.39 7.36
C GLN A 57 12.80 7.96 7.52
N ALA A 58 13.46 7.13 8.32
CA ALA A 58 12.98 5.77 8.60
C ALA A 58 11.68 5.78 9.43
N ALA A 59 11.57 6.69 10.40
CA ALA A 59 10.36 6.89 11.18
C ALA A 59 9.18 7.38 10.31
N GLU A 60 9.44 8.29 9.38
CA GLU A 60 8.45 8.78 8.42
C GLU A 60 7.93 7.69 7.49
N LYS A 61 8.83 6.86 6.93
CA LYS A 61 8.41 5.70 6.12
C LYS A 61 7.54 4.72 6.92
N SER A 62 7.73 4.64 8.23
CA SER A 62 6.91 3.81 9.12
C SER A 62 5.56 4.46 9.48
N ALA A 63 5.39 5.76 9.21
CA ALA A 63 4.14 6.49 9.44
C ALA A 63 3.18 6.42 8.24
N VAL A 64 3.68 6.13 7.03
CA VAL A 64 2.84 5.92 5.85
C VAL A 64 2.07 4.60 6.01
N THR A 65 0.76 4.68 5.85
CA THR A 65 -0.17 3.57 6.01
C THR A 65 -0.82 3.20 4.67
N ALA A 66 -1.52 2.07 4.65
CA ALA A 66 -2.32 1.62 3.52
C ALA A 66 -3.35 2.69 3.08
N ALA A 67 -3.96 3.40 4.04
CA ALA A 67 -4.92 4.47 3.76
C ALA A 67 -4.33 5.61 2.92
N ASP A 68 -3.04 5.92 3.10
CA ASP A 68 -2.38 7.04 2.45
C ASP A 68 -2.09 6.79 0.96
N VAL A 69 -2.11 5.52 0.53
CA VAL A 69 -1.71 5.10 -0.83
C VAL A 69 -2.80 4.34 -1.59
N MET A 70 -3.88 3.96 -0.93
CA MET A 70 -4.95 3.20 -1.57
C MET A 70 -5.76 4.05 -2.55
N HIS A 71 -6.28 3.38 -3.58
CA HIS A 71 -7.19 3.99 -4.53
C HIS A 71 -8.62 3.49 -4.32
N SER A 72 -9.57 4.40 -4.55
CA SER A 72 -11.00 4.14 -4.54
C SER A 72 -11.67 4.88 -5.71
N PRO A 73 -12.81 4.39 -6.24
CA PRO A 73 -13.49 3.15 -5.86
C PRO A 73 -12.78 1.89 -6.39
N VAL A 74 -12.97 0.76 -5.71
CA VAL A 74 -12.49 -0.56 -6.18
C VAL A 74 -13.46 -1.10 -7.24
N PHE A 75 -12.98 -1.32 -8.46
CA PHE A 75 -13.77 -2.02 -9.47
C PHE A 75 -13.93 -3.48 -9.07
N SER A 76 -15.17 -3.99 -9.12
CA SER A 76 -15.51 -5.33 -8.66
C SER A 76 -16.70 -5.90 -9.43
N VAL A 77 -16.96 -7.18 -9.21
CA VAL A 77 -18.17 -7.90 -9.65
C VAL A 77 -18.81 -8.62 -8.47
N THR A 78 -20.07 -9.04 -8.63
CA THR A 78 -20.78 -9.91 -7.69
C THR A 78 -20.67 -11.38 -8.11
N PRO A 79 -20.91 -12.35 -7.22
CA PRO A 79 -20.87 -13.78 -7.55
C PRO A 79 -21.89 -14.18 -8.63
N GLU A 80 -22.99 -13.43 -8.70
CA GLU A 80 -24.11 -13.67 -9.61
C GLU A 80 -23.98 -12.88 -10.93
N ASP A 81 -22.96 -12.02 -11.04
CA ASP A 81 -22.70 -11.31 -12.30
C ASP A 81 -22.29 -12.30 -13.41
N PRO A 82 -22.66 -12.03 -14.67
CA PRO A 82 -22.16 -12.82 -15.78
C PRO A 82 -20.66 -12.55 -15.98
N VAL A 83 -19.90 -13.57 -16.37
CA VAL A 83 -18.46 -13.44 -16.66
C VAL A 83 -18.18 -12.37 -17.73
N SER A 84 -19.11 -12.15 -18.68
CA SER A 84 -19.00 -11.06 -19.67
C SER A 84 -18.88 -9.67 -19.04
N ARG A 85 -19.49 -9.46 -17.86
CA ARG A 85 -19.36 -8.21 -17.09
C ARG A 85 -17.94 -8.03 -16.57
N ALA A 86 -17.33 -9.10 -16.05
CA ALA A 86 -15.94 -9.08 -15.62
C ALA A 86 -15.01 -8.73 -16.79
N ILE A 87 -15.18 -9.39 -17.94
CA ILE A 87 -14.42 -9.12 -19.18
C ILE A 87 -14.56 -7.66 -19.62
N GLU A 88 -15.78 -7.12 -19.59
CA GLU A 88 -16.05 -5.73 -19.96
C GLU A 88 -15.32 -4.74 -19.03
N ILE A 89 -15.37 -4.96 -17.72
CA ILE A 89 -14.68 -4.10 -16.74
C ILE A 89 -13.16 -4.21 -16.94
N MET A 90 -12.63 -5.43 -17.04
CA MET A 90 -11.20 -5.70 -17.26
C MET A 90 -10.69 -4.96 -18.50
N GLY A 91 -11.37 -5.14 -19.65
CA GLY A 91 -11.00 -4.47 -20.90
C GLY A 91 -11.11 -2.95 -20.84
N LYS A 92 -12.16 -2.41 -20.21
CA LYS A 92 -12.34 -0.95 -20.07
C LYS A 92 -11.34 -0.30 -19.11
N LYS A 93 -10.86 -1.03 -18.11
CA LYS A 93 -9.98 -0.51 -17.05
C LYS A 93 -8.52 -0.93 -17.22
N GLY A 94 -8.22 -1.81 -18.16
CA GLY A 94 -6.87 -2.34 -18.37
C GLY A 94 -6.35 -3.12 -17.16
N ILE A 95 -7.23 -3.88 -16.50
CA ILE A 95 -6.90 -4.70 -15.32
C ILE A 95 -7.19 -6.16 -15.62
N SER A 96 -6.36 -7.06 -15.10
CA SER A 96 -6.45 -8.50 -15.39
C SER A 96 -7.16 -9.31 -14.31
N GLN A 97 -7.53 -8.68 -13.19
CA GLN A 97 -8.18 -9.34 -12.06
C GLN A 97 -9.17 -8.39 -11.39
N LEU A 98 -10.27 -8.94 -10.89
CA LEU A 98 -11.32 -8.21 -10.18
C LEU A 98 -11.65 -8.91 -8.86
N PRO A 99 -11.78 -8.17 -7.75
CA PRO A 99 -12.35 -8.71 -6.53
C PRO A 99 -13.82 -9.04 -6.75
N VAL A 100 -14.24 -10.17 -6.20
CA VAL A 100 -15.64 -10.57 -6.14
C VAL A 100 -16.19 -10.15 -4.77
N LEU A 101 -17.17 -9.27 -4.78
CA LEU A 101 -17.77 -8.71 -3.56
C LEU A 101 -19.21 -9.19 -3.41
N GLU A 102 -19.55 -9.61 -2.20
CA GLU A 102 -20.93 -9.85 -1.77
C GLU A 102 -21.27 -8.83 -0.68
N ASN A 103 -22.25 -7.97 -0.93
CA ASN A 103 -22.65 -6.91 0.02
C ASN A 103 -21.48 -5.98 0.46
N GLY A 104 -20.49 -5.78 -0.42
CA GLY A 104 -19.28 -4.98 -0.15
C GLY A 104 -18.17 -5.72 0.62
N VAL A 105 -18.37 -7.00 0.93
CA VAL A 105 -17.39 -7.89 1.55
C VAL A 105 -16.67 -8.69 0.46
N PRO A 106 -15.33 -8.74 0.43
CA PRO A 106 -14.61 -9.54 -0.55
C PRO A 106 -14.68 -11.01 -0.19
N ILE A 107 -15.15 -11.83 -1.14
CA ILE A 107 -15.30 -13.28 -0.97
C ILE A 107 -14.42 -14.09 -1.93
N GLY A 108 -13.72 -13.44 -2.86
CA GLY A 108 -12.80 -14.07 -3.80
C GLY A 108 -12.31 -13.09 -4.86
N CYS A 109 -11.72 -13.60 -5.94
CA CYS A 109 -11.44 -12.83 -7.14
C CYS A 109 -11.79 -13.62 -8.40
N ILE A 110 -11.84 -12.93 -9.53
CA ILE A 110 -11.87 -13.53 -10.86
C ILE A 110 -10.75 -12.92 -11.70
N SER A 111 -10.01 -13.76 -12.41
CA SER A 111 -8.85 -13.37 -13.21
C SER A 111 -9.08 -13.65 -14.70
N GLU A 112 -8.38 -12.92 -15.57
CA GLU A 112 -8.34 -13.25 -17.01
C GLU A 112 -7.93 -14.71 -17.24
N SER A 113 -6.95 -15.22 -16.48
CA SER A 113 -6.52 -16.62 -16.56
C SER A 113 -7.63 -17.60 -16.18
N ALA A 114 -8.40 -17.34 -15.12
CA ALA A 114 -9.54 -18.17 -14.75
C ALA A 114 -10.59 -18.21 -15.87
N ILE A 115 -10.85 -17.05 -16.49
CA ILE A 115 -11.79 -16.92 -17.60
C ILE A 115 -11.28 -17.69 -18.84
N THR A 116 -10.00 -17.56 -19.19
CA THR A 116 -9.41 -18.26 -20.34
C THR A 116 -9.42 -19.79 -20.14
N ASN A 117 -8.98 -20.27 -18.97
CA ASN A 117 -9.01 -21.70 -18.64
C ASN A 117 -10.43 -22.27 -18.73
N ALA A 118 -11.41 -21.54 -18.20
CA ALA A 118 -12.82 -21.91 -18.31
C ALA A 118 -13.32 -21.96 -19.76
N MET A 119 -12.82 -21.10 -20.65
CA MET A 119 -13.17 -21.11 -22.08
C MET A 119 -12.63 -22.35 -22.77
N GLU A 120 -11.41 -22.77 -22.43
CA GLU A 120 -10.74 -23.96 -22.99
C GLU A 120 -11.36 -25.27 -22.52
N GLU A 121 -11.71 -25.40 -21.24
CA GLU A 121 -12.36 -26.59 -20.66
C GLU A 121 -13.80 -26.81 -21.18
N GLY A 122 -14.43 -25.78 -21.75
CA GLY A 122 -15.83 -25.77 -22.17
C GLY A 122 -16.09 -25.87 -23.68
N GLY A 123 -15.12 -26.35 -24.47
CA GLY A 123 -15.24 -26.80 -25.87
C GLY A 123 -16.42 -26.24 -26.68
N LEU A 124 -16.39 -24.96 -27.06
CA LEU A 124 -17.24 -24.31 -28.10
C LEU A 124 -18.78 -24.54 -28.08
N HIS A 125 -19.39 -25.20 -27.09
CA HIS A 125 -20.81 -25.64 -27.18
C HIS A 125 -21.70 -25.39 -25.94
N GLN A 126 -21.22 -24.77 -24.85
CA GLN A 126 -22.06 -24.57 -23.66
C GLN A 126 -22.92 -23.30 -23.74
N LYS A 127 -24.22 -23.52 -23.95
CA LYS A 127 -25.33 -22.54 -24.04
C LYS A 127 -25.75 -21.86 -22.72
N CYS A 128 -25.03 -22.04 -21.62
CA CYS A 128 -25.41 -21.45 -20.33
C CYS A 128 -24.64 -20.14 -20.06
N PRO A 129 -25.30 -19.10 -19.51
CA PRO A 129 -24.60 -17.92 -19.04
C PRO A 129 -23.65 -18.33 -17.91
N ARG A 130 -22.36 -18.09 -18.13
CA ARG A 130 -21.30 -18.32 -17.15
C ARG A 130 -21.38 -17.23 -16.09
N VAL A 131 -21.58 -17.62 -14.83
CA VAL A 131 -21.59 -16.70 -13.69
C VAL A 131 -20.23 -16.69 -13.00
N VAL A 132 -19.89 -15.57 -12.37
CA VAL A 132 -18.59 -15.36 -11.73
C VAL A 132 -18.30 -16.44 -10.69
N ARG A 133 -19.30 -16.84 -9.87
CA ARG A 133 -19.12 -17.80 -8.78
C ARG A 133 -18.52 -19.15 -9.17
N ASP A 134 -18.74 -19.59 -10.41
CA ASP A 134 -18.27 -20.89 -10.90
C ASP A 134 -16.76 -20.89 -11.23
N TYR A 135 -16.17 -19.71 -11.34
CA TYR A 135 -14.78 -19.49 -11.76
C TYR A 135 -13.99 -18.63 -10.78
N MET A 136 -14.51 -18.49 -9.56
CA MET A 136 -13.84 -17.74 -8.51
C MET A 136 -12.57 -18.42 -8.04
N GLU A 137 -11.54 -17.61 -7.84
CA GLU A 137 -10.27 -18.00 -7.24
C GLU A 137 -10.16 -17.38 -5.83
N PRO A 138 -9.21 -17.87 -5.00
CA PRO A 138 -8.88 -17.20 -3.75
C PRO A 138 -8.61 -15.70 -3.96
N GLY A 139 -9.25 -14.88 -3.14
CA GLY A 139 -9.18 -13.42 -3.28
C GLY A 139 -7.80 -12.83 -2.97
N PHE A 140 -7.70 -11.52 -3.15
CA PHE A 140 -6.51 -10.76 -2.81
C PHE A 140 -6.22 -10.78 -1.30
N PRO A 141 -4.94 -10.69 -0.89
CA PRO A 141 -4.61 -10.39 0.49
C PRO A 141 -5.29 -9.10 0.96
N THR A 142 -5.69 -9.07 2.23
CA THR A 142 -6.46 -7.97 2.81
C THR A 142 -5.75 -7.37 4.01
N VAL A 143 -5.89 -6.05 4.19
CA VAL A 143 -5.27 -5.31 5.31
C VAL A 143 -6.19 -4.19 5.82
N PRO A 144 -6.10 -3.80 7.10
CA PRO A 144 -6.76 -2.58 7.58
C PRO A 144 -6.10 -1.29 7.02
N PRO A 145 -6.82 -0.15 7.03
CA PRO A 145 -6.28 1.12 6.54
C PRO A 145 -5.02 1.59 7.28
N THR A 146 -4.89 1.21 8.55
CA THR A 146 -3.77 1.57 9.41
C THR A 146 -2.52 0.71 9.19
N THR A 147 -2.56 -0.27 8.29
CA THR A 147 -1.42 -1.16 8.06
C THR A 147 -0.22 -0.38 7.53
N PRO A 148 0.96 -0.51 8.15
CA PRO A 148 2.18 0.12 7.67
C PRO A 148 2.52 -0.27 6.23
N ILE A 149 3.05 0.69 5.46
CA ILE A 149 3.31 0.49 4.03
C ILE A 149 4.33 -0.61 3.74
N ASP A 150 5.29 -0.86 4.63
CA ASP A 150 6.30 -1.92 4.49
C ASP A 150 5.67 -3.31 4.43
N THR A 151 4.62 -3.54 5.22
CA THR A 151 3.81 -4.76 5.24
C THR A 151 3.06 -4.91 3.93
N VAL A 152 2.46 -3.82 3.41
CA VAL A 152 1.79 -3.82 2.10
C VAL A 152 2.78 -4.13 0.97
N VAL A 153 3.97 -3.51 0.99
CA VAL A 153 5.05 -3.79 0.02
C VAL A 153 5.46 -5.25 0.07
N HIS A 154 5.55 -5.85 1.26
CA HIS A 154 5.87 -7.27 1.41
C HIS A 154 4.79 -8.16 0.77
N LEU A 155 3.51 -7.88 0.99
CA LEU A 155 2.39 -8.62 0.37
C LEU A 155 2.41 -8.50 -1.16
N LEU A 156 2.68 -7.31 -1.69
CA LEU A 156 2.74 -7.05 -3.14
C LEU A 156 3.92 -7.72 -3.87
N ARG A 157 4.88 -8.32 -3.15
CA ARG A 157 5.93 -9.17 -3.74
C ARG A 157 5.38 -10.51 -4.24
N HIS A 158 4.31 -10.99 -3.62
CA HIS A 158 3.72 -12.31 -3.90
C HIS A 158 2.29 -12.20 -4.42
N SER A 159 1.74 -10.99 -4.53
CA SER A 159 0.38 -10.74 -5.02
C SER A 159 0.33 -9.50 -5.90
N HIS A 160 -0.63 -9.44 -6.83
CA HIS A 160 -0.74 -8.32 -7.78
C HIS A 160 -1.40 -7.08 -7.16
N ALA A 161 -2.25 -7.28 -6.16
CA ALA A 161 -2.94 -6.23 -5.44
C ALA A 161 -3.20 -6.65 -3.97
N VAL A 162 -3.45 -5.67 -3.12
CA VAL A 162 -3.88 -5.80 -1.72
C VAL A 162 -5.17 -5.00 -1.56
N ILE A 163 -6.19 -5.59 -0.92
CA ILE A 163 -7.47 -4.92 -0.67
C ILE A 163 -7.47 -4.33 0.74
N VAL A 164 -7.81 -3.05 0.85
CA VAL A 164 -7.96 -2.37 2.14
C VAL A 164 -9.39 -2.54 2.62
N ILE A 165 -9.55 -3.07 3.83
CA ILE A 165 -10.84 -3.39 4.44
C ILE A 165 -10.98 -2.65 5.77
N GLU A 166 -12.12 -2.01 5.99
CA GLU A 166 -12.51 -1.47 7.28
C GLU A 166 -13.94 -1.91 7.61
N LYS A 167 -14.17 -2.37 8.86
CA LYS A 167 -15.46 -2.87 9.33
C LYS A 167 -16.08 -3.93 8.38
N GLY A 168 -15.23 -4.80 7.84
CA GLY A 168 -15.61 -5.88 6.92
C GLY A 168 -15.91 -5.45 5.49
N LYS A 169 -15.84 -4.15 5.17
CA LYS A 169 -16.13 -3.63 3.83
C LYS A 169 -14.88 -3.12 3.13
N VAL A 170 -14.83 -3.31 1.82
CA VAL A 170 -13.77 -2.77 0.97
C VAL A 170 -13.79 -1.24 1.00
N GLN A 171 -12.64 -0.65 1.30
CA GLN A 171 -12.40 0.79 1.28
C GLN A 171 -11.51 1.21 0.11
N GLY A 172 -10.60 0.35 -0.32
CA GLY A 172 -9.66 0.66 -1.39
C GLY A 172 -8.85 -0.54 -1.86
N VAL A 173 -8.03 -0.30 -2.87
CA VAL A 173 -7.07 -1.27 -3.42
C VAL A 173 -5.70 -0.62 -3.55
N ILE A 174 -4.66 -1.40 -3.32
CA ILE A 174 -3.27 -1.00 -3.52
C ILE A 174 -2.61 -2.00 -4.47
N THR A 175 -1.90 -1.49 -5.47
CA THR A 175 -1.16 -2.25 -6.47
C THR A 175 0.30 -1.80 -6.46
N ARG A 176 1.16 -2.55 -7.16
CA ARG A 176 2.57 -2.16 -7.34
C ARG A 176 2.75 -0.79 -8.01
N HIS A 177 1.81 -0.38 -8.88
CA HIS A 177 1.87 0.92 -9.53
C HIS A 177 1.68 2.07 -8.54
N ASP A 178 0.86 1.85 -7.51
CA ASP A 178 0.56 2.87 -6.50
C ASP A 178 1.80 3.18 -5.65
N LEU A 179 2.70 2.22 -5.48
CA LEU A 179 3.98 2.41 -4.80
C LEU A 179 4.92 3.38 -5.54
N ILE A 180 4.72 3.62 -6.85
CA ILE A 180 5.52 4.59 -7.59
C ILE A 180 5.27 6.01 -7.05
N SER A 181 4.03 6.31 -6.63
CA SER A 181 3.68 7.62 -6.07
C SER A 181 4.48 7.96 -4.80
N LEU A 182 4.89 6.94 -4.04
CA LEU A 182 5.74 7.10 -2.86
C LEU A 182 7.19 7.47 -3.21
N ILE A 183 7.66 7.13 -4.41
CA ILE A 183 9.01 7.47 -4.86
C ILE A 183 9.02 8.90 -5.40
N THR A 184 7.96 9.32 -6.10
CA THR A 184 7.86 10.68 -6.66
C THR A 184 7.63 11.77 -5.62
N GLN A 185 7.14 11.44 -4.42
CA GLN A 185 7.03 12.38 -3.30
C GLN A 185 8.36 12.61 -2.56
N VAL A 186 9.43 11.89 -2.93
CA VAL A 186 10.75 11.92 -2.27
C VAL A 186 11.80 12.68 -3.10
N PHE A 187 11.43 13.18 -4.28
CA PHE A 187 12.25 14.06 -5.13
C PHE A 187 11.56 15.41 -5.34
#